data_AF-A0A7U6KQ81-F1
#
_entry.id   AF-A0A7U6KQ81-F1
#
_cell.length_a   1.000
_cell.length_b   1.000
_cell.length_c   1.000
_cell.angle_alpha   90.00
_cell.angle_beta   90.00
_cell.angle_gamma   90.00
#
_symmetry.space_group_name_H-M   'P 1'
#
loop_
_entity.id
_entity.type
_entity.pdbx_description
1 polymer ?
#
loop_
_entity_poly.entity_id
_entity_poly.type
_entity_poly.pdbx_seq_one_letter_code
_entity_poly.pdbx_strand_id
1 'polypeptide(L)'
;MSIPQLNYNTYLPQVTQFDLSDITETEKLRGELKGDMKAQGIGLTILAFIVKATAYALTQHPRFNSHLSDDNTQIILRKSVNMVLRLRLMTA
;
A
#
# COMPACT_ATOMS: atom_id res chain seq x y z
N MET A 1 -12.98 -23.80 -0.59
CA MET A 1 -14.18 -22.96 -0.76
C MET A 1 -13.73 -21.52 -0.84
N SER A 2 -13.89 -20.87 -2.00
CA SER A 2 -13.65 -19.44 -2.16
C SER A 2 -14.65 -18.67 -1.30
N ILE A 3 -14.17 -17.67 -0.56
CA ILE A 3 -15.02 -16.74 0.17
C ILE A 3 -15.84 -15.97 -0.88
N PRO A 4 -17.19 -16.04 -0.87
CA PRO A 4 -18.00 -15.44 -1.94
C PRO A 4 -17.72 -13.95 -2.19
N GLN A 5 -17.37 -13.22 -1.13
CA GLN A 5 -17.02 -11.79 -1.18
C GLN A 5 -15.71 -11.48 -1.93
N LEU A 6 -14.85 -12.47 -2.21
CA LEU A 6 -13.62 -12.28 -3.00
C LEU A 6 -13.85 -12.35 -4.52
N ASN A 7 -15.02 -12.79 -4.97
CA ASN A 7 -15.34 -12.92 -6.40
C ASN A 7 -15.90 -11.62 -7.03
N TYR A 8 -16.08 -10.55 -6.25
CA TYR A 8 -16.56 -9.26 -6.80
C TYR A 8 -15.56 -8.58 -7.73
N ASN A 9 -14.29 -8.98 -7.67
CA ASN A 9 -13.24 -8.44 -8.52
C ASN A 9 -13.50 -8.64 -10.02
N THR A 10 -14.25 -9.70 -10.38
CA THR A 10 -14.62 -10.03 -11.77
C THR A 10 -15.55 -8.98 -12.41
N TYR A 11 -16.24 -8.18 -11.59
CA TYR A 11 -17.17 -7.14 -12.06
C TYR A 11 -16.54 -5.75 -12.13
N LEU A 12 -15.29 -5.60 -11.68
CA LEU A 12 -14.59 -4.32 -11.70
C LEU A 12 -13.76 -4.21 -12.99
N PRO A 13 -13.92 -3.14 -13.79
CA PRO A 13 -13.03 -2.89 -14.92
C PRO A 13 -11.64 -2.55 -14.40
N GLN A 14 -10.72 -3.52 -14.48
CA GLN A 14 -9.36 -3.39 -13.99
C GLN A 14 -8.49 -2.67 -15.03
N VAL A 15 -7.77 -1.66 -14.57
CA VAL A 15 -6.72 -1.00 -15.33
C VAL A 15 -5.42 -1.22 -14.60
N THR A 16 -4.42 -1.73 -15.32
CA THR A 16 -3.08 -1.95 -14.78
C THR A 16 -2.12 -0.99 -15.47
N GLN A 17 -1.35 -0.26 -14.66
CA GLN A 17 -0.29 0.62 -15.14
C GLN A 17 1.03 0.22 -14.51
N PHE A 18 2.08 0.20 -15.32
CA PHE A 18 3.46 -0.05 -14.87
C PHE A 18 4.30 1.19 -15.10
N ASP A 19 5.23 1.43 -14.18
CA ASP A 19 6.23 2.48 -14.29
C ASP A 19 7.52 2.05 -13.59
N LEU A 20 8.62 2.73 -13.90
CA LEU A 20 9.93 2.50 -13.29
C LEU A 20 10.34 3.73 -12.48
N SER A 21 10.82 3.49 -11.26
CA SER A 21 11.40 4.52 -10.41
C SER A 21 12.81 4.11 -10.03
N ASP A 22 13.76 5.03 -10.18
CA ASP A 22 15.08 4.89 -9.57
C ASP A 22 14.94 5.06 -8.04
N ILE A 23 15.47 4.11 -7.29
CA ILE A 23 15.42 4.09 -5.81
C ILE A 23 16.81 4.20 -5.17
N THR A 24 17.86 4.51 -5.94
CA THR A 24 19.26 4.51 -5.48
C THR A 24 19.45 5.33 -4.20
N GLU A 25 18.99 6.57 -4.18
CA GLU A 25 19.11 7.44 -3.00
C GLU A 25 18.24 6.97 -1.82
N THR A 26 17.07 6.39 -2.11
CA THR A 26 16.19 5.85 -1.06
C THR A 26 16.84 4.65 -0.37
N GLU A 27 17.48 3.78 -1.14
CA GLU A 27 18.16 2.60 -0.61
C GLU A 27 19.43 2.98 0.17
N LYS A 28 20.17 3.99 -0.30
CA LYS A 28 21.30 4.56 0.44
C LYS A 28 20.85 5.09 1.82
N LEU A 29 19.80 5.93 1.85
CA LEU A 29 19.22 6.45 3.09
C LEU A 29 18.75 5.32 4.01
N ARG A 30 18.10 4.30 3.46
CA ARG A 30 17.70 3.12 4.23
C ARG A 30 18.91 2.43 4.85
N GLY A 31 20.00 2.28 4.11
CA GLY A 31 21.26 1.70 4.59
C GLY A 31 21.84 2.46 5.78
N GLU A 32 21.89 3.79 5.69
CA GLU A 32 22.36 4.68 6.76
C GLU A 32 21.53 4.53 8.05
N LEU A 33 20.19 4.49 7.92
CA LEU A 33 19.29 4.40 9.07
C LEU A 33 19.17 2.97 9.67
N LYS A 34 19.43 1.94 8.87
CA LYS A 34 19.19 0.54 9.25
C LYS A 34 19.98 0.12 10.49
N GLY A 35 21.21 0.62 10.64
CA GLY A 35 22.08 0.28 11.77
C GLY A 35 21.47 0.72 13.11
N ASP A 36 21.13 2.00 13.19
CA ASP A 36 20.57 2.62 14.40
C ASP A 36 19.21 2.04 14.75
N MET A 37 18.35 1.83 13.76
CA MET A 37 17.04 1.20 13.98
C MET A 37 17.16 -0.26 14.43
N LYS A 38 18.14 -0.99 13.90
CA LYS A 38 18.42 -2.37 14.34
C LYS A 38 18.89 -2.41 15.79
N ALA A 39 19.67 -1.43 16.25
CA ALA A 39 20.05 -1.32 17.66
C ALA A 39 18.83 -1.11 18.58
N GLN A 40 17.76 -0.52 18.05
CA GLN A 40 16.46 -0.37 18.72
C GLN A 40 15.53 -1.60 18.53
N GLY A 41 16.00 -2.66 17.89
CA GLY A 41 15.21 -3.86 17.59
C GLY A 41 14.23 -3.71 16.42
N ILE A 42 14.33 -2.64 15.63
CA ILE A 42 13.41 -2.35 14.51
C ILE A 42 14.05 -2.77 13.19
N GLY A 43 13.34 -3.63 12.45
CA GLY A 43 13.71 -4.04 11.09
C GLY A 43 13.28 -3.02 10.05
N LEU A 44 14.18 -2.13 9.62
CA LEU A 44 13.89 -1.16 8.57
C LEU A 44 13.95 -1.80 7.17
N THR A 45 12.78 -1.98 6.56
CA THR A 45 12.60 -2.53 5.21
C THR A 45 12.25 -1.43 4.19
N ILE A 46 12.50 -1.68 2.91
CA ILE A 46 12.12 -0.75 1.83
C ILE A 46 10.60 -0.51 1.78
N LEU A 47 9.81 -1.49 2.23
CA LEU A 47 8.36 -1.40 2.29
C LEU A 47 7.88 -0.23 3.16
N ALA A 48 8.61 0.15 4.22
CA ALA A 48 8.26 1.31 5.02
C ALA A 48 8.29 2.63 4.20
N PHE A 49 9.26 2.77 3.29
CA PHE A 49 9.39 3.92 2.39
C PHE A 49 8.27 3.92 1.35
N ILE A 50 8.01 2.76 0.73
CA ILE A 50 6.90 2.60 -0.23
C ILE A 50 5.58 2.96 0.45
N VAL A 51 5.33 2.45 1.65
CA VAL A 51 4.12 2.75 2.42
C VAL A 51 3.98 4.23 2.69
N LYS A 52 5.06 4.90 3.12
CA LYS A 52 5.05 6.33 3.41
C LYS A 52 4.80 7.16 2.14
N ALA A 53 5.47 6.84 1.03
CA ALA A 53 5.31 7.52 -0.25
C ALA A 53 3.89 7.36 -0.80
N THR A 54 3.36 6.12 -0.81
CA THR A 54 1.99 5.85 -1.26
C THR A 54 0.97 6.56 -0.38
N ALA A 55 1.14 6.52 0.96
CA ALA A 55 0.21 7.21 1.85
C ALA A 55 0.18 8.72 1.59
N TYR A 56 1.35 9.34 1.38
CA TYR A 56 1.44 10.74 0.99
C TYR A 56 0.72 11.02 -0.34
N ALA A 57 0.98 10.21 -1.38
CA ALA A 57 0.31 10.35 -2.67
C ALA A 57 -1.22 10.25 -2.58
N LEU A 58 -1.73 9.31 -1.76
CA LEU A 58 -3.18 9.15 -1.54
C LEU A 58 -3.81 10.36 -0.83
N THR A 59 -3.05 11.12 -0.03
CA THR A 59 -3.57 12.39 0.54
C THR A 59 -3.74 13.48 -0.52
N GLN A 60 -2.85 13.51 -1.52
CA GLN A 60 -2.91 14.48 -2.62
C GLN A 60 -3.96 14.08 -3.67
N HIS A 61 -4.24 12.78 -3.80
CA HIS A 61 -5.21 12.24 -4.74
C HIS A 61 -6.29 11.40 -4.03
N PRO A 62 -7.19 12.02 -3.24
CA PRO A 62 -8.13 11.31 -2.36
C PRO A 62 -9.14 10.43 -3.10
N ARG A 63 -9.36 10.66 -4.40
CA ARG A 63 -10.21 9.80 -5.24
C ARG A 63 -9.67 8.37 -5.36
N PHE A 64 -8.36 8.16 -5.29
CA PHE A 64 -7.78 6.80 -5.30
C PHE A 64 -8.00 6.04 -3.98
N ASN A 65 -8.17 6.76 -2.87
CA ASN A 65 -8.47 6.18 -1.55
C ASN A 65 -9.98 6.25 -1.23
N SER A 66 -10.81 6.10 -2.26
CA SER A 66 -12.26 6.12 -2.15
C SER A 66 -12.85 4.72 -2.29
N HIS A 67 -14.12 4.58 -1.95
CA HIS A 67 -14.88 3.35 -2.17
C HIS A 67 -16.24 3.72 -2.72
N LEU A 68 -16.84 2.77 -3.45
CA LEU A 68 -18.18 2.91 -3.95
C LEU A 68 -19.18 2.65 -2.81
N SER A 69 -20.30 3.37 -2.79
CA SER A 69 -21.42 3.08 -1.89
C SER A 69 -22.00 1.70 -2.17
N ASP A 70 -22.68 1.11 -1.20
CA ASP A 70 -23.24 -0.27 -1.30
C ASP A 70 -24.25 -0.42 -2.46
N ASP A 71 -24.92 0.67 -2.84
CA ASP A 71 -25.85 0.75 -3.96
C ASP A 71 -25.17 1.07 -5.32
N ASN A 72 -23.85 1.19 -5.33
CA ASN A 72 -23.02 1.52 -6.48
C ASN A 72 -23.29 2.89 -7.15
N THR A 73 -23.99 3.81 -6.49
CA THR A 73 -24.40 5.10 -7.09
C THR A 73 -23.42 6.25 -6.82
N GLN A 74 -22.62 6.16 -5.76
CA GLN A 74 -21.81 7.27 -5.27
C GLN A 74 -20.39 6.84 -4.88
N ILE A 75 -19.45 7.77 -5.02
CA ILE A 75 -18.07 7.61 -4.54
C ILE A 75 -17.93 8.26 -3.17
N ILE A 76 -17.51 7.50 -2.17
CA ILE A 76 -17.30 7.96 -0.80
C ILE A 76 -15.80 8.23 -0.58
N LEU A 77 -15.47 9.52 -0.39
CA LEU A 77 -14.11 9.96 -0.07
C LEU A 77 -13.80 9.79 1.42
N ARG A 78 -12.67 9.17 1.75
CA ARG A 78 -12.18 9.03 3.13
C ARG A 78 -11.17 10.12 3.45
N LYS A 79 -11.23 10.64 4.69
CA LYS A 79 -10.25 11.60 5.22
C LYS A 79 -8.97 10.94 5.76
N SER A 80 -9.01 9.63 5.99
CA SER A 80 -7.90 8.85 6.54
C SER A 80 -7.34 7.87 5.51
N VAL A 81 -6.03 7.65 5.56
CA VAL A 81 -5.34 6.62 4.77
C VAL A 81 -5.03 5.42 5.66
N ASN A 82 -5.68 4.29 5.38
CA ASN A 82 -5.43 3.01 6.06
C ASN A 82 -4.87 2.02 5.03
N MET A 83 -3.63 1.58 5.22
CA MET A 83 -2.96 0.68 4.28
C MET A 83 -2.88 -0.74 4.83
N VAL A 84 -3.40 -1.69 4.06
CA VAL A 84 -3.34 -3.12 4.40
C VAL A 84 -2.08 -3.72 3.83
N LEU A 85 -1.31 -4.40 4.68
CA LEU A 85 -0.11 -5.13 4.29
C LEU A 85 -0.43 -6.63 4.25
N ARG A 86 -0.39 -7.23 3.07
CA ARG A 86 -0.55 -8.69 2.94
C ARG A 86 0.75 -9.36 3.35
N LEU A 87 0.69 -10.13 4.44
CA LEU A 87 1.78 -10.97 4.90
C LEU A 87 1.56 -12.40 4.43
N ARG A 88 2.64 -13.09 4.04
CA ARG A 88 2.63 -14.54 3.84
C ARG A 88 3.26 -15.17 5.07
N LEU A 89 2.49 -15.95 5.82
CA LEU A 89 3.03 -16.81 6.87
C LEU A 89 3.80 -17.94 6.19
N MET A 90 5.11 -18.00 6.41
CA MET A 90 5.90 -19.17 6.08
C MET A 90 5.73 -20.16 7.24
N THR A 91 4.85 -21.13 7.07
CA THR A 91 4.80 -22.29 7.95
C THR A 91 6.07 -23.11 7.72
N ALA A 92 6.82 -23.35 8.80
CA ALA A 92 7.96 -24.27 8.82
C ALA A 92 7.51 -25.72 8.61
#